data_AF-A0A151RRM2-F1
#
_entry.id   AF-A0A151RRM2-F1
#
_cell.length_a   1.000
_cell.length_b   1.000
_cell.length_c   1.000
_cell.angle_alpha   90.00
_cell.angle_beta   90.00
_cell.angle_gamma   90.00
#
_symmetry.space_group_name_H-M   'P 1'
#
loop_
_entity.id
_entity.type
_entity.pdbx_description
1 polymer ?
#
loop_
_entity_poly.entity_id
_entity_poly.type
_entity_poly.pdbx_seq_one_letter_code
_entity_poly.pdbx_strand_id
1 'polypeptide(L)'
;MKHIVKILTLVMAITALWVGLLQTSMIPRSHTWLLPIYFVVSLGCYGLLMVGVGLMNFPTCPQEALLLQKDIVEAKEFLKQKGVDVSLS
;
A
#
# COMPACT_ATOMS: atom_id res chain seq x y z
N MET A 1 -9.49 -4.79 -8.20
CA MET A 1 -8.51 -5.17 -7.15
C MET A 1 -7.65 -6.38 -7.51
N LYS A 2 -8.22 -7.57 -7.79
CA LYS A 2 -7.44 -8.82 -7.99
C LYS A 2 -6.38 -8.77 -9.10
N HIS A 3 -6.66 -8.08 -10.21
CA HIS A 3 -5.71 -7.96 -11.33
C HIS A 3 -4.55 -7.00 -11.02
N ILE A 4 -4.82 -5.89 -10.33
CA ILE A 4 -3.79 -4.90 -9.97
C ILE A 4 -2.78 -5.50 -9.01
N VAL A 5 -3.26 -6.23 -8.00
CA VAL A 5 -2.39 -6.94 -7.04
C VAL A 5 -1.56 -8.01 -7.75
N LYS A 6 -2.15 -8.76 -8.69
CA LYS A 6 -1.43 -9.75 -9.52
C LYS A 6 -0.28 -9.12 -10.33
N ILE A 7 -0.54 -7.99 -10.97
CA ILE A 7 0.47 -7.27 -11.76
C ILE A 7 1.58 -6.75 -10.85
N LEU A 8 1.23 -6.16 -9.70
CA LEU A 8 2.20 -5.66 -8.74
C LEU A 8 3.10 -6.77 -8.20
N THR A 9 2.54 -7.94 -7.87
CA THR A 9 3.32 -9.10 -7.41
C THR A 9 4.23 -9.66 -8.50
N LEU A 10 3.78 -9.66 -9.76
CA LEU A 10 4.59 -10.11 -10.89
C LEU A 10 5.76 -9.17 -11.16
N VAL A 11 5.53 -7.85 -11.14
CA VAL A 11 6.59 -6.86 -11.31
C VAL A 11 7.62 -6.97 -10.18
N MET A 12 7.16 -7.11 -8.93
CA MET A 12 8.05 -7.31 -7.77
C MET A 12 8.88 -8.59 -7.85
N ALA A 13 8.28 -9.70 -8.30
CA ALA A 13 9.00 -10.95 -8.50
C ALA A 13 10.05 -10.83 -9.61
N ILE A 14 9.70 -10.17 -10.72
CA ILE A 14 10.61 -9.94 -11.84
C ILE A 14 11.78 -9.04 -11.43
N THR A 15 11.52 -7.97 -10.67
CA THR A 15 12.60 -7.08 -10.19
C THR A 15 13.50 -7.77 -9.18
N ALA A 16 12.94 -8.55 -8.25
CA ALA A 16 13.73 -9.30 -7.27
C ALA A 16 14.58 -10.39 -7.95
N LEU A 17 14.01 -11.08 -8.94
CA LEU A 17 14.72 -12.08 -9.74
C LEU A 17 15.86 -11.45 -10.54
N TRP A 18 15.63 -10.29 -11.15
CA TRP A 18 16.66 -9.54 -11.87
C TRP A 18 17.80 -9.07 -10.96
N VAL A 19 17.46 -8.52 -9.79
CA VAL A 19 18.45 -8.08 -8.79
C VAL A 19 19.25 -9.27 -8.26
N GLY A 20 18.60 -10.41 -7.99
CA GLY A 20 19.27 -11.64 -7.59
C GLY A 20 20.20 -12.20 -8.66
N LEU A 21 19.78 -12.21 -9.92
CA LEU A 21 20.64 -12.62 -11.05
C LEU A 21 21.83 -11.66 -11.24
N LEU A 22 21.63 -10.36 -11.06
CA LEU A 22 22.72 -9.39 -11.10
C LEU A 22 23.71 -9.64 -9.95
N GLN A 23 23.20 -9.98 -8.76
CA GLN A 23 24.04 -10.30 -7.61
C GLN A 23 24.90 -11.54 -7.86
N THR A 24 24.34 -12.61 -8.43
CA THR A 24 25.11 -13.85 -8.70
C THR A 24 26.15 -13.66 -9.80
N SER A 25 25.87 -12.80 -10.79
CA SER A 25 26.81 -12.52 -11.88
C SER A 25 27.96 -11.57 -11.49
N MET A 26 27.83 -10.81 -10.40
CA MET A 26 28.76 -9.76 -9.98
C MET A 26 29.63 -10.13 -8.76
N ILE A 27 29.79 -11.41 -8.42
CA ILE A 27 30.63 -11.87 -7.29
C ILE A 27 31.97 -12.45 -7.76
N PRO A 28 32.98 -11.62 -8.09
CA PRO A 28 34.38 -11.97 -7.90
C PRO A 28 34.80 -11.66 -6.46
N ARG A 29 35.82 -12.37 -5.95
CA ARG A 29 36.26 -12.37 -4.53
C ARG A 29 36.67 -11.01 -3.92
N SER A 30 36.68 -9.91 -4.68
CA SER A 30 37.00 -8.56 -4.17
C SER A 30 35.78 -7.77 -3.66
N HIS A 31 34.55 -8.20 -3.97
CA HIS A 31 33.33 -7.44 -3.68
C HIS A 31 32.68 -7.76 -2.33
N THR A 32 33.37 -8.45 -1.43
CA THR A 32 32.90 -8.76 -0.05
C THR A 32 32.50 -7.51 0.72
N TRP A 33 33.05 -6.33 0.35
CA TRP A 33 32.67 -5.04 0.91
C TRP A 33 31.24 -4.58 0.52
N LEU A 34 30.72 -5.01 -0.64
CA LEU A 34 29.37 -4.63 -1.09
C LEU A 34 28.25 -5.46 -0.46
N LEU A 35 28.58 -6.60 0.16
CA LEU A 35 27.63 -7.50 0.81
C LEU A 35 26.70 -6.79 1.83
N PRO A 36 27.20 -5.94 2.75
CA PRO A 36 26.34 -5.17 3.64
C PRO A 36 25.42 -4.17 2.92
N ILE A 37 25.87 -3.56 1.82
CA ILE A 37 25.04 -2.61 1.05
C ILE A 37 23.86 -3.34 0.41
N TYR A 38 24.08 -4.53 -0.16
CA TYR A 38 23.00 -5.37 -0.69
C TYR A 38 22.02 -5.79 0.39
N PHE A 39 22.50 -6.11 1.60
CA PHE A 39 21.64 -6.47 2.71
C PHE A 39 20.70 -5.30 3.09
N VAL A 40 21.24 -4.08 3.18
CA VAL A 40 20.44 -2.87 3.45
C VAL A 40 19.41 -2.61 2.35
N VAL A 41 19.80 -2.75 1.08
CA VAL A 41 18.87 -2.55 -0.05
C VAL A 41 17.75 -3.59 -0.05
N SER A 42 18.06 -4.86 0.22
CA SER A 42 17.05 -5.92 0.32
C SER A 42 16.09 -5.72 1.50
N LEU A 43 16.61 -5.32 2.66
CA LEU A 43 15.80 -5.01 3.84
C LEU A 43 14.92 -3.78 3.61
N GLY A 44 15.44 -2.76 2.93
CA GLY A 44 14.68 -1.57 2.55
C GLY A 44 13.54 -1.90 1.59
N CYS A 45 13.79 -2.74 0.58
CA CYS A 45 12.76 -3.18 -0.36
C CYS A 45 11.68 -4.02 0.34
N TYR A 46 12.07 -4.95 1.22
CA TYR A 46 11.13 -5.72 2.03
C TYR A 46 10.28 -4.83 2.94
N GLY A 47 10.88 -3.85 3.61
CA GLY A 47 10.19 -2.89 4.46
C GLY A 47 9.18 -2.03 3.70
N LEU A 48 9.58 -1.49 2.55
CA LEU A 48 8.69 -0.72 1.66
C LEU A 48 7.52 -1.57 1.15
N LEU A 49 7.76 -2.85 0.83
CA LEU A 49 6.70 -3.78 0.44
C LEU A 49 5.73 -4.06 1.59
N MET A 50 6.22 -4.31 2.80
CA MET A 50 5.37 -4.53 3.97
C MET A 50 4.52 -3.30 4.31
N VAL A 51 5.11 -2.11 4.25
CA VAL A 51 4.38 -0.85 4.47
C VAL A 51 3.40 -0.59 3.33
N GLY A 52 3.77 -0.84 2.08
CA GLY A 52 2.89 -0.68 0.92
C GLY A 52 1.69 -1.64 0.95
N VAL A 53 1.92 -2.91 1.27
CA VAL A 53 0.84 -3.89 1.50
C VAL A 53 0.01 -3.47 2.71
N GLY A 54 0.63 -2.99 3.79
CA GLY A 54 -0.07 -2.43 4.95
C GLY A 54 -0.98 -1.26 4.59
N LEU A 55 -0.53 -0.32 3.75
CA LEU A 55 -1.32 0.80 3.22
C LEU A 55 -2.43 0.37 2.25
N MET A 56 -2.18 -0.66 1.44
CA MET A 56 -3.18 -1.20 0.52
C MET A 56 -4.22 -2.05 1.24
N ASN A 57 -3.82 -2.73 2.32
CA ASN A 57 -4.69 -3.46 3.24
C ASN A 57 -5.19 -2.58 4.38
N PHE A 58 -4.82 -1.29 4.44
CA PHE A 58 -5.45 -0.36 5.38
C PHE A 58 -6.93 -0.44 5.03
N PRO A 59 -7.75 -0.97 5.92
CA PRO A 59 -9.14 -1.19 5.63
C PRO A 59 -9.71 0.22 5.55
N THR A 60 -9.90 0.70 4.34
CA THR A 60 -10.98 1.64 4.07
C THR A 60 -12.22 0.85 4.41
N CYS A 61 -12.55 0.73 5.71
CA CYS A 61 -13.65 -0.04 6.25
C CYS A 61 -14.89 0.42 5.49
N PRO A 62 -15.31 -0.32 4.44
CA PRO A 62 -16.35 0.19 3.55
C PRO A 62 -17.66 0.26 4.33
N GLN A 63 -17.76 -0.59 5.36
CA GLN A 63 -18.86 -0.63 6.31
C GLN A 63 -18.88 0.59 7.25
N GLU A 64 -17.73 1.08 7.73
CA GLU A 64 -17.71 2.25 8.63
C GLU A 64 -17.88 3.57 7.88
N ALA A 65 -17.33 3.69 6.67
CA ALA A 65 -17.63 4.83 5.80
C ALA A 65 -19.11 4.88 5.40
N LEU A 66 -19.75 3.71 5.22
CA LEU A 66 -21.17 3.60 4.88
C LEU A 66 -22.08 3.89 6.10
N LEU A 67 -21.70 3.43 7.29
CA LEU A 67 -22.41 3.79 8.53
C LEU A 67 -22.30 5.29 8.82
N LEU A 68 -21.10 5.87 8.69
CA LEU A 68 -20.89 7.31 8.85
C LEU A 68 -21.71 8.12 7.84
N GLN A 69 -21.76 7.69 6.58
CA GLN A 69 -22.63 8.31 5.56
C GLN A 69 -24.11 8.26 5.93
N LYS A 70 -24.58 7.14 6.51
CA LYS A 70 -25.96 7.04 7.01
C LYS A 70 -26.21 8.02 8.16
N ASP A 71 -25.31 8.09 9.14
CA ASP A 71 -25.44 9.03 10.27
C ASP A 71 -25.45 10.48 9.79
N ILE A 72 -24.65 10.83 8.78
CA ILE A 72 -24.63 12.17 8.17
C ILE A 72 -25.97 12.48 7.49
N VAL A 73 -26.55 11.54 6.75
CA VAL A 73 -27.85 11.72 6.08
C VAL A 73 -28.98 11.89 7.11
N GLU A 74 -29.00 11.06 8.15
CA GLU A 74 -30.01 11.14 9.22
C GLU A 74 -29.91 12.46 10.01
N ALA A 75 -28.69 12.89 10.35
CA ALA A 75 -28.47 14.19 10.98
C ALA A 75 -28.91 15.36 10.08
N LYS A 76 -28.67 15.26 8.76
CA LYS A 76 -29.11 16.28 7.79
C LYS A 76 -30.64 16.35 7.69
N GLU A 77 -31.34 15.21 7.72
CA GLU A 77 -32.80 15.20 7.75
C GLU A 77 -33.38 15.77 9.05
N PHE A 78 -32.80 15.43 10.20
CA PHE A 78 -33.19 15.99 11.50
C PHE A 78 -33.06 17.52 11.53
N LEU A 79 -31.97 18.05 10.98
CA LEU A 79 -31.74 19.49 10.90
C LEU A 79 -32.69 20.17 9.91
N LYS A 80 -33.00 19.52 8.79
CA LYS A 80 -33.99 20.02 7.83
C LYS A 80 -35.39 20.09 8.43
N GLN A 81 -35.79 19.10 9.23
CA GLN A 81 -37.06 19.14 9.99
C GLN A 81 -37.11 20.27 11.02
N LYS A 82 -35.95 20.66 11.57
CA LYS A 82 -35.79 21.82 12.47
C LYS A 82 -35.71 23.17 11.71
N GLY A 83 -35.77 23.18 10.38
CA GLY A 83 -35.73 24.38 9.55
C GLY A 83 -34.33 24.88 9.20
N VAL A 84 -33.28 24.08 9.42
CA VAL A 84 -31.88 24.42 9.10
C VAL A 84 -31.46 23.63 7.86
N ASP A 85 -31.30 24.31 6.72
CA ASP A 85 -30.87 23.68 5.47
C ASP A 85 -29.33 23.63 5.40
N VAL A 86 -28.78 22.42 5.45
CA VAL A 86 -27.32 22.16 5.47
C VAL A 86 -26.77 21.80 4.08
N SER A 87 -27.48 22.17 3.00
CA SER A 87 -26.97 21.99 1.62
C SER A 87 -25.94 23.07 1.28
N LEU A 88 -24.77 22.99 1.90
CA LEU A 88 -23.60 23.72 1.40
C LEU A 88 -22.35 22.85 1.56
N SER A 89 -21.79 22.50 0.40
CA SER A 89 -20.52 21.83 0.13
C SER A 89 -20.46 20.30 0.20
#